data_AF-A0A820BE21-F1
#
_entry.id   AF-A0A820BE21-F1
#
_cell.length_a   1.000
_cell.length_b   1.000
_cell.length_c   1.000
_cell.angle_alpha   90.00
_cell.angle_beta   90.00
_cell.angle_gamma   90.00
#
_symmetry.space_group_name_H-M   'P 1'
#
loop_
_entity.id
_entity.type
_entity.pdbx_description
1 polymer ?
#
loop_
_entity_poly.entity_id
_entity_poly.type
_entity_poly.pdbx_seq_one_letter_code
_entity_poly.pdbx_strand_id
1 'polypeptide(L)'
;MSESHHHHHHHHHSKKSESTVSTVETGSTARIHIIYYSMYGHVAALAKSVLKGVEAAGAEGRLIQIPETLSKEVLEKMHAPEKDKNIPTISMIPGVENTVTLEDALVNCDGILMGIPTRFGGMPAQVKAIWDATGGLWMKGGLVGKPIGVFFSTSTQGGG
;
A
#
# COMPACT_ATOMS: atom_id res chain seq x y z
N MET A 1 5.72 18.32 -80.42
CA MET A 1 6.81 17.90 -79.54
C MET A 1 7.03 19.01 -78.52
N SER A 2 7.10 18.67 -77.22
CA SER A 2 7.48 19.50 -76.06
C SER A 2 6.51 20.64 -75.69
N GLU A 3 5.64 20.52 -74.68
CA GLU A 3 5.81 20.50 -73.20
C GLU A 3 6.31 21.81 -72.55
N SER A 4 5.50 22.27 -71.57
CA SER A 4 5.85 22.86 -70.25
C SER A 4 5.06 24.16 -69.96
N HIS A 5 4.52 24.45 -68.78
CA HIS A 5 4.28 23.74 -67.52
C HIS A 5 3.32 24.68 -66.74
N HIS A 6 2.06 24.28 -66.47
CA HIS A 6 1.18 25.03 -65.55
C HIS A 6 1.38 24.48 -64.13
N HIS A 7 1.91 25.30 -63.23
CA HIS A 7 1.92 25.04 -61.80
C HIS A 7 0.48 25.04 -61.26
N HIS A 8 0.01 23.89 -60.76
CA HIS A 8 -1.16 23.81 -59.90
C HIS A 8 -0.74 23.26 -58.54
N HIS A 9 -0.91 24.10 -57.52
CA HIS A 9 -0.74 23.77 -56.11
C HIS A 9 -1.72 22.65 -55.71
N HIS A 10 -1.21 21.46 -55.38
CA HIS A 10 -1.97 20.43 -54.68
C HIS A 10 -1.88 20.65 -53.16
N HIS A 11 -2.98 21.08 -52.55
CA HIS A 11 -3.15 21.04 -51.11
C HIS A 11 -3.17 19.58 -50.64
N HIS A 12 -2.14 19.17 -49.90
CA HIS A 12 -2.08 17.87 -49.24
C HIS A 12 -2.80 17.97 -47.89
N HIS A 13 -4.06 17.55 -47.84
CA HIS A 13 -4.81 17.47 -46.58
C HIS A 13 -4.46 16.13 -45.91
N SER A 14 -3.47 16.17 -45.02
CA SER A 14 -3.08 15.05 -44.16
C SER A 14 -4.21 14.74 -43.17
N LYS A 15 -4.98 13.67 -43.42
CA LYS A 15 -5.88 13.09 -42.42
C LYS A 15 -5.04 12.58 -41.25
N LYS A 16 -5.09 13.27 -40.11
CA LYS A 16 -4.59 12.74 -38.83
C LYS A 16 -5.47 11.54 -38.47
N SER A 17 -4.87 10.35 -38.42
CA SER A 17 -5.50 9.19 -37.80
C SER A 17 -5.52 9.41 -36.29
N GLU A 18 -6.70 9.68 -35.74
CA GLU A 18 -6.91 9.59 -34.29
C GLU A 18 -6.76 8.12 -33.88
N SER A 19 -5.71 7.83 -33.13
CA SER A 19 -5.58 6.56 -32.42
C SER A 19 -6.63 6.54 -31.32
N THR A 20 -7.65 5.71 -31.49
CA THR A 20 -8.56 5.34 -30.42
C THR A 20 -7.75 4.68 -29.31
N VAL A 21 -7.58 5.40 -28.20
CA VAL A 21 -7.16 4.80 -26.93
C VAL A 21 -8.28 3.85 -26.54
N SER A 22 -8.01 2.55 -26.63
CA SER A 22 -8.89 1.53 -26.07
C SER A 22 -8.98 1.76 -24.57
N THR A 23 -10.11 2.29 -24.11
CA THR A 23 -10.48 2.25 -22.70
C THR A 23 -10.52 0.80 -22.27
N VAL A 24 -9.56 0.42 -21.44
CA VAL A 24 -9.62 -0.82 -20.68
C VAL A 24 -10.90 -0.73 -19.83
N GLU A 25 -11.83 -1.65 -20.03
CA GLU A 25 -12.96 -1.82 -19.11
C GLU A 25 -12.38 -2.05 -17.71
N THR A 26 -12.54 -1.08 -16.82
CA THR A 26 -12.14 -1.19 -15.41
C THR A 26 -13.09 -2.16 -14.71
N GLY A 27 -12.79 -3.45 -14.83
CA GLY A 27 -13.31 -4.47 -13.93
C GLY A 27 -12.70 -4.26 -12.54
N SER A 28 -13.51 -3.77 -11.60
CA SER A 28 -13.20 -3.57 -10.17
C SER A 28 -11.97 -2.72 -9.83
N THR A 29 -12.16 -1.64 -9.08
CA THR A 29 -11.05 -0.90 -8.44
C THR A 29 -10.23 -1.83 -7.55
N ALA A 30 -8.91 -1.88 -7.73
CA ALA A 30 -8.04 -2.72 -6.90
C ALA A 30 -7.99 -2.20 -5.46
N ARG A 31 -8.13 -3.09 -4.47
CA ARG A 31 -8.11 -2.76 -3.04
C ARG A 31 -6.74 -3.04 -2.45
N ILE A 32 -6.04 -1.99 -2.03
CA ILE A 32 -4.70 -2.09 -1.45
C ILE A 32 -4.77 -1.79 0.05
N HIS A 33 -4.35 -2.77 0.86
CA HIS A 33 -4.23 -2.58 2.30
C HIS A 33 -2.83 -2.10 2.66
N ILE A 34 -2.76 -0.97 3.36
CA ILE A 34 -1.54 -0.34 3.83
C ILE A 34 -1.44 -0.64 5.32
N ILE A 35 -0.70 -1.70 5.62
CA ILE A 35 -0.58 -2.26 6.97
C ILE A 35 0.73 -1.76 7.57
N TYR A 36 0.69 -1.05 8.68
CA TYR A 36 1.90 -0.46 9.22
C TYR A 36 2.02 -0.57 10.74
N TYR A 37 3.27 -0.68 11.20
CA TYR A 37 3.63 -0.43 12.58
C TYR A 37 4.37 0.90 12.67
N SER A 38 4.11 1.70 13.69
CA SER A 38 4.80 2.97 13.92
C SER A 38 4.85 3.26 15.42
N MET A 39 6.06 3.34 15.97
CA MET A 39 6.25 3.75 17.37
C MET A 39 6.18 5.27 17.52
N TYR A 40 6.93 6.00 16.69
CA TYR A 40 7.13 7.45 16.82
C TYR A 40 6.51 8.27 15.67
N GLY A 41 5.63 7.67 14.88
CA GLY A 41 4.88 8.39 13.84
C GLY A 41 5.55 8.46 12.46
N HIS A 42 6.86 8.23 12.31
CA HIS A 42 7.53 8.31 10.99
C HIS A 42 6.92 7.39 9.94
N VAL A 43 6.71 6.12 10.28
CA VAL A 43 6.10 5.15 9.37
C VAL A 43 4.63 5.46 9.13
N ALA A 44 3.92 6.00 10.13
CA ALA A 44 2.53 6.43 9.97
C ALA A 44 2.40 7.61 8.97
N ALA A 45 3.31 8.58 9.05
CA ALA A 45 3.38 9.68 8.09
C ALA A 45 3.69 9.16 6.67
N LEU A 46 4.63 8.22 6.55
CA LEU A 46 4.94 7.58 5.28
C LEU A 46 3.74 6.78 4.74
N ALA A 47 3.03 6.03 5.59
CA ALA A 47 1.83 5.29 5.21
C ALA A 47 0.71 6.21 4.68
N LYS A 48 0.52 7.39 5.28
CA LYS A 48 -0.42 8.41 4.78
C LYS A 48 0.01 8.95 3.40
N SER A 49 1.31 9.07 3.13
CA SER A 49 1.82 9.45 1.80
C SER A 49 1.65 8.32 0.77
N VAL A 50 1.90 7.07 1.19
CA VAL A 50 1.66 5.88 0.36
C VAL A 50 0.19 5.77 -0.01
N LEU A 51 -0.74 6.02 0.94
CA LEU A 51 -2.18 6.05 0.67
C LEU A 51 -2.52 7.00 -0.47
N LYS A 52 -2.03 8.24 -0.41
CA LYS A 52 -2.24 9.24 -1.49
C LYS A 52 -1.72 8.74 -2.83
N GLY A 53 -0.59 8.04 -2.85
CA GLY A 53 -0.02 7.45 -4.06
C GLY A 53 -0.86 6.31 -4.63
N VAL A 54 -1.38 5.43 -3.76
CA VAL A 54 -2.31 4.35 -4.13
C VAL A 54 -3.58 4.92 -4.75
N GLU A 55 -4.18 5.92 -4.10
CA GLU A 55 -5.41 6.58 -4.59
C GLU A 55 -5.16 7.33 -5.91
N ALA A 56 -4.03 8.02 -6.04
CA ALA A 56 -3.65 8.70 -7.28
C ALA A 56 -3.40 7.72 -8.44
N ALA A 57 -3.02 6.47 -8.15
CA ALA A 57 -2.88 5.41 -9.14
C ALA A 57 -4.22 4.76 -9.52
N GLY A 58 -5.34 5.21 -8.95
CA GLY A 58 -6.68 4.71 -9.25
C GLY A 58 -7.09 3.46 -8.46
N ALA A 59 -6.38 3.14 -7.37
CA ALA A 59 -6.72 2.04 -6.47
C ALA A 59 -7.40 2.54 -5.19
N GLU A 60 -8.18 1.68 -4.53
CA GLU A 60 -8.78 1.95 -3.22
C GLU A 60 -7.78 1.59 -2.11
N GLY A 61 -7.34 2.58 -1.35
CA GLY A 61 -6.40 2.38 -0.25
C GLY A 61 -7.07 2.31 1.11
N ARG A 62 -6.60 1.41 1.98
CA ARG A 62 -7.06 1.33 3.39
C ARG A 62 -5.87 1.30 4.33
N LEU A 63 -5.81 2.21 5.28
CA LEU A 63 -4.83 2.20 6.36
C LEU A 63 -5.26 1.22 7.46
N ILE A 64 -4.33 0.38 7.92
CA ILE A 64 -4.52 -0.56 9.02
C ILE A 64 -3.28 -0.53 9.90
N GLN A 65 -3.47 -0.43 11.22
CA GLN A 65 -2.37 -0.44 12.19
C GLN A 65 -2.05 -1.84 12.69
N ILE A 66 -0.77 -2.07 12.96
CA ILE A 66 -0.31 -3.23 13.73
C ILE A 66 -0.41 -2.89 15.23
N PRO A 67 -1.01 -3.79 16.04
CA PRO A 67 -1.18 -3.61 17.48
C PRO A 67 0.15 -3.43 18.18
N GLU A 68 0.13 -2.64 19.26
CA GLU A 68 1.28 -2.53 20.15
C GLU A 68 1.33 -3.75 21.08
N THR A 69 2.54 -4.22 21.38
CA THR A 69 2.77 -5.34 22.31
C THR A 69 3.35 -4.89 23.63
N LEU A 70 3.92 -3.68 23.69
CA LEU A 70 4.42 -3.10 24.94
C LEU A 70 3.27 -2.62 25.81
N SER A 71 3.46 -2.70 27.13
CA SER A 71 2.49 -2.17 28.08
C SER A 71 2.41 -0.64 28.00
N LYS A 72 1.27 -0.09 28.43
CA LYS A 72 1.07 1.37 28.47
C LYS A 72 2.16 2.08 29.27
N GLU A 73 2.55 1.52 30.42
CA GLU A 73 3.61 2.07 31.27
C GLU A 73 4.95 2.17 30.52
N VAL A 74 5.31 1.15 29.73
CA VAL A 74 6.55 1.17 28.94
C VAL A 74 6.47 2.24 27.85
N LEU A 75 5.33 2.35 27.16
CA LEU A 75 5.12 3.37 26.13
C LEU A 75 5.19 4.79 26.70
N GLU A 76 4.61 5.02 27.87
CA GLU A 76 4.67 6.29 28.60
C GLU A 76 6.12 6.65 28.94
N LYS A 77 6.89 5.70 29.48
CA LYS A 77 8.34 5.88 29.76
C LYS A 77 9.17 6.13 28.50
N MET A 78 8.75 5.59 27.37
CA MET A 78 9.41 5.79 26.07
C MET A 78 8.99 7.10 25.38
N HIS A 79 8.06 7.86 25.97
CA HIS A 79 7.43 9.03 25.36
C HIS A 79 6.86 8.73 23.97
N ALA A 80 6.33 7.52 23.78
CA ALA A 80 5.68 7.14 22.54
C ALA A 80 4.36 7.92 22.39
N PRO A 81 4.12 8.59 21.25
CA PRO A 81 2.87 9.32 21.02
C PRO A 81 1.67 8.36 20.98
N GLU A 82 0.48 8.89 21.26
CA GLU A 82 -0.75 8.14 21.04
C GLU A 82 -0.92 7.76 19.56
N LYS A 83 -1.44 6.56 19.33
CA LYS A 83 -1.80 6.08 17.99
C LYS A 83 -3.09 6.74 17.50
N ASP A 84 -3.23 6.84 16.18
CA ASP A 84 -4.42 7.41 15.54
C ASP A 84 -5.62 6.48 15.75
N LYS A 85 -6.58 6.89 16.59
CA LYS A 85 -7.76 6.08 16.95
C LYS A 85 -8.75 5.92 15.79
N ASN A 86 -8.62 6.70 14.72
CA ASN A 86 -9.51 6.57 13.55
C ASN A 86 -9.06 5.46 12.58
N ILE A 87 -7.85 4.93 12.76
CA ILE A 87 -7.31 3.87 11.91
C ILE A 87 -7.40 2.55 12.68
N PRO A 88 -8.13 1.55 12.15
CA PRO A 88 -8.35 0.30 12.88
C PRO A 88 -7.05 -0.47 13.05
N THR A 89 -7.00 -1.30 14.08
CA THR A 89 -5.84 -2.14 14.41
C THR A 89 -6.12 -3.61 14.08
N ILE A 90 -5.11 -4.39 13.67
CA ILE A 90 -5.30 -5.84 13.54
C ILE A 90 -5.55 -6.46 14.91
N SER A 91 -6.58 -7.30 15.01
CA SER A 91 -6.86 -8.13 16.19
C SER A 91 -6.80 -9.61 15.83
N MET A 92 -6.19 -10.38 16.72
CA MET A 92 -6.21 -11.85 16.69
C MET A 92 -7.48 -12.43 17.35
N ILE A 93 -8.29 -11.56 17.96
CA ILE A 93 -9.53 -11.91 18.64
C ILE A 93 -10.70 -11.19 17.94
N PRO A 94 -11.75 -11.91 17.50
CA PRO A 94 -12.93 -11.30 16.89
C PRO A 94 -13.70 -10.39 17.85
N GLY A 95 -14.44 -9.41 17.31
CA GLY A 95 -15.40 -8.60 18.07
C GLY A 95 -14.81 -7.47 18.93
N VAL A 96 -13.51 -7.16 18.77
CA VAL A 96 -12.89 -6.00 19.43
C VAL A 96 -13.24 -4.73 18.66
N GLU A 97 -13.70 -3.69 19.36
CA GLU A 97 -14.06 -2.41 18.76
C GLU A 97 -12.88 -1.78 18.00
N ASN A 98 -13.16 -1.18 16.84
CA ASN A 98 -12.16 -0.53 15.99
C ASN A 98 -10.97 -1.43 15.61
N THR A 99 -11.24 -2.71 15.39
CA THR A 99 -10.26 -3.68 14.89
C THR A 99 -10.70 -4.34 13.60
N VAL A 100 -9.74 -4.93 12.91
CA VAL A 100 -9.95 -5.82 11.77
C VAL A 100 -9.38 -7.19 12.08
N THR A 101 -10.01 -8.24 11.57
CA THR A 101 -9.46 -9.60 11.70
C THR A 101 -8.20 -9.76 10.86
N LEU A 102 -7.40 -10.78 11.16
CA LEU A 102 -6.22 -11.12 10.36
C LEU A 102 -6.59 -11.47 8.91
N GLU A 103 -7.73 -12.14 8.71
CA GLU A 103 -8.25 -12.49 7.38
C GLU A 103 -8.71 -11.25 6.62
N ASP A 104 -9.41 -10.32 7.27
CA ASP A 104 -9.80 -9.05 6.64
C ASP A 104 -8.58 -8.22 6.26
N ALA A 105 -7.57 -8.17 7.13
CA ALA A 105 -6.38 -7.39 6.89
C ALA A 105 -5.52 -7.96 5.76
N LEU A 106 -5.38 -9.28 5.68
CA LEU A 106 -4.39 -9.92 4.80
C LEU A 106 -4.98 -10.60 3.58
N VAL A 107 -6.21 -11.14 3.65
CA VAL A 107 -6.82 -11.92 2.57
C VAL A 107 -7.78 -11.07 1.74
N ASN A 108 -8.61 -10.25 2.41
CA ASN A 108 -9.70 -9.48 1.79
C ASN A 108 -9.25 -8.17 1.10
N CYS A 109 -8.10 -8.23 0.42
CA CYS A 109 -7.53 -7.17 -0.41
C CYS A 109 -6.83 -7.77 -1.64
N ASP A 110 -6.55 -6.96 -2.65
CA ASP A 110 -5.87 -7.38 -3.86
C ASP A 110 -4.35 -7.25 -3.75
N GLY A 111 -3.86 -6.40 -2.86
CA GLY A 111 -2.43 -6.24 -2.57
C GLY A 111 -2.17 -5.57 -1.22
N ILE A 112 -0.93 -5.74 -0.73
CA ILE A 112 -0.51 -5.21 0.58
C ILE A 112 0.73 -4.33 0.41
N LEU A 113 0.72 -3.17 1.06
CA LEU A 113 1.91 -2.35 1.29
C LEU A 113 2.20 -2.32 2.78
N MET A 114 3.30 -2.94 3.19
CA MET A 114 3.68 -3.08 4.60
C MET A 114 4.69 -2.02 5.02
N GLY A 115 4.33 -1.22 6.02
CA GLY A 115 5.18 -0.19 6.60
C GLY A 115 5.83 -0.64 7.90
N ILE A 116 7.16 -0.67 7.98
CA ILE A 116 7.88 -1.10 9.18
C ILE A 116 8.99 -0.11 9.58
N PRO A 117 9.15 0.22 10.88
CA PRO A 117 10.39 0.81 11.35
C PRO A 117 11.44 -0.30 11.44
N THR A 118 12.70 0.04 11.26
CA THR A 118 13.76 -0.96 11.40
C THR A 118 14.09 -1.17 12.88
N ARG A 119 14.38 -2.42 13.25
CA ARG A 119 14.96 -2.80 14.54
C ARG A 119 16.19 -3.65 14.26
N PHE A 120 17.37 -3.04 14.32
CA PHE A 120 18.65 -3.67 14.02
C PHE A 120 18.70 -4.35 12.64
N GLY A 121 18.17 -3.67 11.61
CA GLY A 121 18.07 -4.20 10.24
C GLY A 121 16.98 -5.26 10.02
N GLY A 122 16.20 -5.58 11.07
CA GLY A 122 15.06 -6.47 10.98
C GLY A 122 13.72 -5.78 11.19
N MET A 123 12.65 -6.57 11.11
CA MET A 123 11.30 -6.13 11.50
C MET A 123 11.17 -6.12 13.04
N PRO A 124 10.35 -5.23 13.61
CA PRO A 124 10.08 -5.18 15.04
C PRO A 124 9.21 -6.37 15.48
N ALA A 125 9.28 -6.71 16.77
CA ALA A 125 8.53 -7.82 17.36
C ALA A 125 7.01 -7.72 17.09
N GLN A 126 6.45 -6.52 17.10
CA GLN A 126 5.04 -6.23 16.81
C GLN A 126 4.65 -6.71 15.40
N VAL A 127 5.50 -6.47 14.40
CA VAL A 127 5.26 -6.92 13.02
C VAL A 127 5.43 -8.43 12.93
N LYS A 128 6.49 -8.97 13.57
CA LYS A 128 6.75 -10.41 13.58
C LYS A 128 5.59 -11.20 14.22
N ALA A 129 4.97 -10.68 15.27
CA ALA A 129 3.80 -11.28 15.92
C ALA A 129 2.60 -11.43 14.97
N ILE A 130 2.39 -10.49 14.05
CA ILE A 130 1.36 -10.62 13.02
C ILE A 130 1.65 -11.79 12.10
N TRP A 131 2.89 -11.87 11.60
CA TRP A 131 3.30 -12.97 10.73
C TRP A 131 3.23 -14.33 11.43
N ASP A 132 3.60 -14.40 12.70
CA ASP A 132 3.52 -15.63 13.50
C ASP A 132 2.08 -16.10 13.73
N ALA A 133 1.11 -15.17 13.72
CA ALA A 133 -0.31 -15.51 13.79
C ALA A 133 -0.88 -16.03 12.46
N THR A 134 -0.13 -15.99 11.35
CA THR A 134 -0.63 -16.40 10.01
C THR A 134 -0.58 -17.90 9.74
N GLY A 135 -0.23 -18.75 10.71
CA GLY A 135 -0.11 -20.21 10.51
C GLY A 135 -1.36 -20.85 9.86
N GLY A 136 -2.56 -20.45 10.30
CA GLY A 136 -3.81 -20.92 9.71
C GLY A 136 -4.05 -20.44 8.27
N LEU A 137 -3.61 -19.23 7.93
CA LEU A 137 -3.68 -18.70 6.55
C LEU A 137 -2.66 -19.41 5.65
N TRP A 138 -1.47 -19.70 6.18
CA TRP A 138 -0.42 -20.42 5.47
C TRP A 138 -0.87 -21.83 5.08
N MET A 139 -1.46 -22.59 6.01
CA MET A 139 -1.97 -23.93 5.72
C MET A 139 -3.06 -23.95 4.62
N LYS A 140 -3.85 -22.87 4.51
CA LYS A 140 -4.91 -22.73 3.49
C LYS A 140 -4.40 -22.14 2.18
N GLY A 141 -3.13 -21.72 2.11
CA GLY A 141 -2.60 -20.97 0.97
C GLY A 141 -3.24 -19.58 0.79
N GLY A 142 -3.83 -18.99 1.83
CA GLY A 142 -4.65 -17.77 1.72
C GLY A 142 -3.92 -16.51 1.27
N LEU A 143 -2.58 -16.53 1.29
CA LEU A 143 -1.73 -15.42 0.82
C LEU A 143 -0.97 -15.76 -0.48
N VAL A 144 -1.16 -16.95 -1.05
CA VAL A 144 -0.48 -17.36 -2.29
C VAL A 144 -0.90 -16.43 -3.42
N GLY A 145 0.09 -15.93 -4.17
CA GLY A 145 -0.14 -15.03 -5.31
C GLY A 145 -0.46 -13.58 -4.94
N LYS A 146 -0.55 -13.24 -3.64
CA LYS A 146 -0.84 -11.87 -3.22
C LYS A 146 0.42 -11.00 -3.34
N PRO A 147 0.38 -9.88 -4.09
CA PRO A 147 1.51 -8.96 -4.16
C PRO A 147 1.67 -8.24 -2.82
N ILE A 148 2.89 -8.25 -2.28
CA ILE A 148 3.25 -7.55 -1.05
C ILE A 148 4.48 -6.69 -1.30
N GLY A 149 4.33 -5.38 -1.15
CA GLY A 149 5.43 -4.42 -1.12
C GLY A 149 5.77 -4.02 0.31
N VAL A 150 7.01 -3.58 0.54
CA VAL A 150 7.47 -3.10 1.86
C VAL A 150 8.04 -1.70 1.72
N PHE A 151 7.74 -0.84 2.67
CA PHE A 151 8.42 0.43 2.89
C PHE A 151 8.89 0.50 4.34
N PHE A 152 9.99 1.19 4.58
CA PHE A 152 10.60 1.20 5.91
C PHE A 152 11.18 2.56 6.30
N SER A 153 11.38 2.74 7.59
CA SER A 153 12.03 3.91 8.19
C SER A 153 13.16 3.46 9.10
N THR A 154 14.35 4.00 8.87
CA THR A 154 15.53 3.80 9.72
C THR A 154 16.05 5.14 10.24
N SER A 155 16.83 5.13 11.32
CA SER A 155 17.38 6.34 11.93
C SER A 155 18.62 6.88 11.21
N THR A 156 19.28 6.06 10.40
CA THR A 156 20.52 6.44 9.69
C THR A 156 20.51 5.91 8.27
N GLN A 157 21.26 6.54 7.36
CA GLN A 157 21.25 6.17 5.93
C GLN A 157 21.69 4.72 5.65
N GLY A 158 22.53 4.13 6.51
CA GLY A 158 22.97 2.74 6.43
C GLY A 158 22.44 1.85 7.56
N GLY A 159 21.36 2.26 8.23
CA GLY A 159 20.87 1.68 9.48
C GLY A 159 20.06 0.40 9.36
N GLY A 160 20.39 -0.44 8.37
CA GLY A 160 19.75 -1.73 8.11
C GLY A 160 18.41 -1.63 7.41
#